data_AF-A0A832ARF7-F1
#
_entry.id   AF-A0A832ARF7-F1
#
_cell.length_a   1.000
_cell.length_b   1.000
_cell.length_c   1.000
_cell.angle_alpha   90.00
_cell.angle_beta   90.00
_cell.angle_gamma   90.00
#
_symmetry.space_group_name_H-M   'P 1'
#
loop_
_entity.id
_entity.type
_entity.pdbx_description
1 polymer ?
#
loop_
_entity_poly.entity_id
_entity_poly.type
_entity_poly.pdbx_seq_one_letter_code
_entity_poly.pdbx_strand_id
1 'polypeptide(L)'
;MCALSQGRESMNSPLRYIGPRPYKRAEAQWFAGRDQEVTELLSLLRVHKVVLLEGESGVGKTSLVNAGLTPLLEREGADVLPYARFCPRMASFHGATGNALVWSVLFAWHGDPQEATRSLTSGLVRWLAAR
;
A
#
# COMPACT_ATOMS: atom_id res chain seq x y z
N MET A 1 2.09 -18.82 -19.85
CA MET A 1 0.63 -18.76 -20.09
C MET A 1 -0.09 -18.72 -18.76
N CYS A 2 -0.47 -17.52 -18.30
CA CYS A 2 -1.49 -17.36 -17.27
C CYS A 2 -2.45 -16.33 -17.88
N ALA A 3 -3.59 -16.82 -18.36
CA ALA A 3 -4.51 -16.04 -19.17
C ALA A 3 -5.18 -14.96 -18.33
N LEU A 4 -5.15 -13.74 -18.85
CA LEU A 4 -5.92 -12.60 -18.39
C LEU A 4 -7.41 -12.96 -18.45
N SER A 5 -8.08 -13.11 -17.31
CA SER A 5 -9.53 -13.06 -17.27
C SER A 5 -9.97 -11.60 -17.30
N GLN A 6 -10.31 -11.12 -18.49
CA GLN A 6 -11.08 -9.88 -18.67
C GLN A 6 -12.47 -10.08 -18.08
N GLY A 7 -12.63 -9.68 -16.82
CA GLY A 7 -13.91 -9.64 -16.12
C GLY A 7 -14.67 -8.37 -16.50
N ARG A 8 -15.80 -8.56 -17.19
CA ARG A 8 -16.79 -7.55 -17.62
C ARG A 8 -17.01 -6.42 -16.60
N GLU A 9 -16.97 -5.18 -17.09
CA GLU A 9 -17.50 -4.02 -16.37
C GLU A 9 -19.02 -4.17 -16.17
N SER A 10 -19.43 -4.39 -14.93
CA SER A 10 -20.84 -4.35 -14.51
C SER A 10 -21.07 -3.02 -13.82
N MET A 11 -21.65 -2.07 -14.55
CA MET A 11 -22.23 -0.85 -14.01
C MET A 11 -23.24 -1.16 -12.89
N ASN A 12 -23.14 -0.40 -11.80
CA ASN A 12 -24.14 -0.14 -10.77
C ASN A 12 -24.77 -1.33 -10.03
N SER A 13 -24.11 -1.80 -8.97
CA SER A 13 -24.80 -2.37 -7.81
C SER A 13 -23.95 -2.11 -6.56
N PRO A 14 -24.38 -1.23 -5.63
CA PRO A 14 -23.52 -0.74 -4.55
C PRO A 14 -23.23 -1.77 -3.44
N LEU A 15 -23.66 -3.04 -3.59
CA LEU A 15 -23.57 -4.06 -2.54
C LEU A 15 -23.15 -5.45 -3.08
N ARG A 16 -22.19 -5.53 -4.00
CA ARG A 16 -21.53 -6.82 -4.30
C ARG A 16 -20.29 -6.97 -3.41
N TYR A 17 -20.26 -8.06 -2.65
CA TYR A 17 -19.05 -8.51 -1.95
C TYR A 17 -17.91 -8.65 -2.96
N ILE A 18 -16.86 -7.85 -2.81
CA ILE A 18 -15.73 -7.72 -3.76
C ILE A 18 -14.80 -8.94 -3.79
N GLY A 19 -15.16 -10.02 -3.09
CA GLY A 19 -14.36 -11.22 -2.94
C GLY A 19 -13.17 -11.01 -1.99
N PRO A 20 -12.15 -11.90 -2.03
CA PRO A 20 -11.00 -11.84 -1.12
C PRO A 20 -10.01 -10.71 -1.42
N ARG A 21 -10.29 -9.86 -2.43
CA ARG A 21 -9.43 -8.73 -2.77
C ARG A 21 -9.58 -7.66 -1.69
N PRO A 22 -8.47 -7.05 -1.22
CA PRO A 22 -8.58 -5.92 -0.30
C PRO A 22 -9.30 -4.72 -0.95
N TYR A 23 -10.04 -3.97 -0.14
CA TYR A 23 -10.65 -2.71 -0.56
C TYR A 23 -9.56 -1.71 -0.99
N LYS A 24 -9.84 -0.94 -2.04
CA LYS A 24 -9.01 0.16 -2.51
C LYS A 24 -9.37 1.45 -1.79
N ARG A 25 -8.45 2.41 -1.84
CA ARG A 25 -8.64 3.79 -1.37
C ARG A 25 -9.93 4.43 -1.90
N ALA A 26 -10.23 4.30 -3.19
CA ALA A 26 -11.45 4.84 -3.80
C ALA A 26 -12.74 4.16 -3.33
N GLU A 27 -12.63 3.01 -2.67
CA GLU A 27 -13.75 2.19 -2.20
C GLU A 27 -14.04 2.44 -0.70
N ALA A 28 -13.47 3.51 -0.11
CA ALA A 28 -13.63 3.85 1.31
C ALA A 28 -15.08 3.95 1.78
N GLN A 29 -15.97 4.46 0.92
CA GLN A 29 -17.41 4.56 1.20
C GLN A 29 -18.10 3.19 1.41
N TRP A 30 -17.48 2.10 0.95
CA TRP A 30 -18.00 0.73 1.11
C TRP A 30 -17.29 -0.04 2.22
N PHE A 31 -16.27 0.55 2.85
CA PHE A 31 -15.55 -0.04 3.97
C PHE A 31 -16.20 0.41 5.29
N ALA A 32 -16.88 -0.49 5.99
CA ALA A 32 -17.65 -0.19 7.20
C ALA A 32 -17.37 -1.19 8.34
N GLY A 33 -17.70 -0.79 9.57
CA GLY A 33 -17.65 -1.66 10.76
C GLY A 33 -16.25 -1.84 11.35
N ARG A 34 -15.29 -0.99 10.96
CA ARG A 34 -13.90 -1.00 11.44
C ARG A 34 -13.42 0.41 11.85
N ASP A 35 -14.35 1.33 12.10
CA ASP A 35 -14.05 2.74 12.34
C ASP A 35 -13.22 2.94 13.62
N GLN A 36 -13.45 2.10 14.63
CA GLN A 36 -12.69 2.12 15.88
C GLN A 36 -11.23 1.73 15.63
N GLU A 37 -10.98 0.62 14.93
CA GLU A 37 -9.62 0.15 14.62
C GLU A 37 -8.86 1.14 13.73
N VAL A 38 -9.55 1.79 12.79
CA VAL A 38 -8.96 2.86 11.96
C VAL A 38 -8.54 4.05 12.84
N THR A 39 -9.41 4.47 13.76
CA THR A 39 -9.15 5.61 14.65
C THR A 39 -8.00 5.32 15.62
N GLU A 40 -7.94 4.11 16.16
CA GLU A 40 -6.84 3.65 17.01
C GLU A 40 -5.52 3.63 16.25
N LEU A 41 -5.51 3.06 15.04
CA LEU A 41 -4.32 3.02 14.19
C LEU A 41 -3.82 4.43 13.82
N LEU A 42 -4.74 5.35 13.50
CA LEU A 42 -4.40 6.75 13.25
C LEU A 42 -3.77 7.41 14.49
N SER A 43 -4.33 7.14 15.68
CA SER A 43 -3.79 7.66 16.94
C SER A 43 -2.39 7.14 17.23
N LEU A 44 -2.13 5.85 16.96
CA LEU A 44 -0.80 5.26 17.08
C LEU A 44 0.20 5.90 16.12
N LEU A 45 -0.18 6.16 14.87
CA LEU A 45 0.71 6.77 13.88
C LEU A 45 1.07 8.23 14.17
N ARG A 46 0.23 8.95 14.93
CA ARG A 46 0.54 10.31 15.40
C ARG A 46 1.67 10.32 16.44
N VAL A 47 1.81 9.25 17.21
CA VAL A 47 2.78 9.15 18.32
C VAL A 47 4.01 8.36 17.88
N HIS A 48 3.84 7.33 17.05
CA HIS A 48 4.87 6.38 16.67
C HIS A 48 5.22 6.48 15.18
N LYS A 49 6.52 6.52 14.89
CA LYS A 49 7.03 6.54 13.50
C LYS A 49 6.80 5.22 12.76
N VAL A 50 6.64 4.12 13.49
CA VAL A 50 6.46 2.77 12.95
C VAL A 50 5.41 2.06 13.80
N VAL A 51 4.42 1.46 13.13
CA VAL A 51 3.37 0.66 13.74
C VAL A 51 3.32 -0.69 13.04
N LEU A 52 3.31 -1.78 13.81
CA LEU A 52 3.15 -3.14 13.31
C LEU A 52 1.68 -3.57 13.44
N LEU A 53 1.04 -3.87 12.32
CA LEU A 53 -0.33 -4.40 12.30
C LEU A 53 -0.29 -5.92 12.14
N GLU A 54 -0.60 -6.65 13.21
CA GLU A 54 -0.69 -8.11 13.22
C GLU A 54 -2.14 -8.61 13.06
N GLY A 55 -2.30 -9.82 12.56
CA GLY A 55 -3.59 -10.52 12.53
C GLY A 55 -3.56 -11.67 11.54
N GLU A 56 -4.62 -12.48 11.52
CA GLU A 56 -4.73 -13.61 10.59
C GLU A 56 -4.75 -13.18 9.12
N SER A 57 -4.32 -14.07 8.23
CA SER A 57 -4.41 -13.82 6.79
C SER A 57 -5.87 -13.67 6.38
N GLY A 58 -6.18 -12.67 5.55
CA GLY A 58 -7.55 -12.43 5.08
C GLY A 58 -8.47 -11.67 6.04
N VAL A 59 -8.06 -11.37 7.29
CA VAL A 59 -8.88 -10.58 8.24
C VAL A 59 -9.18 -9.14 7.79
N GLY A 60 -8.50 -8.67 6.74
CA GLY A 60 -8.74 -7.36 6.14
C GLY A 60 -7.73 -6.28 6.48
N LYS A 61 -6.54 -6.62 7.01
CA LYS A 61 -5.47 -5.64 7.34
C LYS A 61 -5.14 -4.67 6.19
N THR A 62 -4.97 -5.21 4.98
CA THR A 62 -4.69 -4.38 3.79
C THR A 62 -5.88 -3.49 3.43
N SER A 63 -7.12 -3.95 3.63
CA SER A 63 -8.32 -3.13 3.46
C SER A 63 -8.40 -2.02 4.51
N LEU A 64 -8.10 -2.34 5.78
CA LEU A 64 -8.08 -1.40 6.89
C LEU A 64 -7.12 -0.24 6.60
N VAL A 65 -5.91 -0.55 6.12
CA VAL A 65 -4.93 0.46 5.72
C VAL A 65 -5.41 1.25 4.50
N ASN A 66 -5.76 0.57 3.40
CA ASN A 66 -6.05 1.22 2.13
C ASN A 66 -7.34 2.04 2.10
N ALA A 67 -8.43 1.48 2.64
CA ALA A 67 -9.77 2.05 2.54
C ALA A 67 -10.21 2.76 3.82
N GLY A 68 -9.64 2.39 4.97
CA GLY A 68 -9.90 3.05 6.26
C GLY A 68 -8.90 4.17 6.55
N LEU A 69 -7.63 3.82 6.74
CA LEU A 69 -6.60 4.73 7.22
C LEU A 69 -6.12 5.75 6.18
N THR A 70 -5.77 5.30 4.97
CA THR A 70 -5.20 6.14 3.91
C THR A 70 -6.06 7.38 3.60
N PRO A 71 -7.39 7.27 3.42
CA PRO A 71 -8.24 8.45 3.20
C PRO A 71 -8.23 9.46 4.36
N LEU A 72 -8.04 9.00 5.60
CA LEU A 72 -7.95 9.89 6.75
C LEU A 72 -6.62 10.65 6.79
N LEU A 73 -5.50 9.94 6.57
CA LEU A 73 -4.18 10.57 6.48
C LEU A 73 -4.13 11.67 5.40
N GLU A 74 -4.77 11.43 4.27
CA GLU A 74 -4.81 12.41 3.17
C GLU A 74 -5.68 13.61 3.50
N ARG A 75 -6.78 13.42 4.24
CA ARG A 75 -7.58 14.52 4.77
C ARG A 75 -6.81 15.38 5.78
N GLU A 76 -5.85 14.78 6.49
CA GLU A 76 -4.90 15.50 7.34
C GLU A 76 -3.74 16.17 6.57
N GLY A 77 -3.70 16.01 5.24
CA GLY A 77 -2.68 16.60 4.37
C GLY A 77 -1.38 15.78 4.31
N ALA A 78 -1.38 14.53 4.76
CA ALA A 78 -0.21 13.67 4.63
C ALA A 78 -0.03 13.18 3.18
N ASP A 79 1.23 13.16 2.70
CA ASP A 79 1.58 12.49 1.44
C ASP A 79 1.71 10.99 1.68
N VAL A 80 0.66 10.23 1.29
CA VAL A 80 0.63 8.78 1.47
C VAL A 80 1.27 8.10 0.26
N LEU A 81 2.44 7.49 0.48
CA LEU A 81 3.15 6.73 -0.53
C LEU A 81 2.50 5.35 -0.77
N PRO A 82 2.62 4.78 -1.99
CA PRO A 82 2.16 3.43 -2.28
C PRO A 82 2.78 2.40 -1.32
N TYR A 83 1.97 1.46 -0.83
CA TYR A 83 2.50 0.37 0.00
C TYR A 83 3.27 -0.63 -0.85
N ALA A 84 4.38 -1.10 -0.31
CA ALA A 84 5.19 -2.14 -0.93
C ALA A 84 4.65 -3.52 -0.57
N ARG A 85 4.60 -4.43 -1.55
CA ARG A 85 4.42 -5.85 -1.27
C ARG A 85 5.79 -6.51 -1.29
N PHE A 86 6.19 -7.05 -0.15
CA PHE A 86 7.40 -7.85 -0.08
C PHE A 86 7.24 -9.14 -0.87
N CYS A 87 8.08 -9.34 -1.88
CA CYS A 87 8.16 -10.58 -2.65
C CYS A 87 9.58 -11.16 -2.51
N PRO A 88 9.78 -12.18 -1.66
CA PRO A 88 11.11 -12.75 -1.45
C PRO A 88 11.69 -13.41 -2.71
N ARG A 89 10.87 -13.80 -3.69
CA ARG A 89 11.36 -14.30 -4.98
C ARG A 89 12.05 -13.23 -5.82
N MET A 90 11.68 -11.97 -5.62
CA MET A 90 12.38 -10.82 -6.21
C MET A 90 13.63 -10.44 -5.41
N ALA A 91 13.83 -10.98 -4.20
CA ALA A 91 15.02 -10.77 -3.37
C ALA A 91 16.33 -11.25 -4.05
N SER A 92 16.25 -12.09 -5.08
CA SER A 92 17.43 -12.51 -5.84
C SER A 92 17.91 -11.48 -6.89
N PHE A 93 17.13 -10.43 -7.19
CA PHE A 93 17.52 -9.36 -8.13
C PHE A 93 18.45 -8.30 -7.52
N HIS A 94 18.96 -8.51 -6.30
CA HIS A 94 19.58 -7.46 -5.48
C HIS A 94 21.06 -7.29 -5.82
N GLY A 95 21.34 -6.68 -6.96
CA GLY A 95 22.68 -6.21 -7.30
C GLY A 95 23.06 -4.89 -6.62
N ALA A 96 22.09 -4.06 -6.20
CA ALA A 96 22.34 -2.65 -5.85
C ALA A 96 22.11 -2.24 -4.37
N THR A 97 21.28 -2.93 -3.58
CA THR A 97 21.00 -2.54 -2.17
C THR A 97 21.50 -3.51 -1.11
N GLY A 98 21.60 -4.81 -1.43
CA GLY A 98 21.74 -5.87 -0.43
C GLY A 98 20.53 -6.06 0.51
N ASN A 99 19.47 -5.23 0.40
CA ASN A 99 18.28 -5.26 1.26
C ASN A 99 16.98 -5.36 0.45
N ALA A 100 16.28 -6.48 0.62
CA ALA A 100 15.07 -6.82 -0.12
C ALA A 100 13.82 -6.01 0.24
N LEU A 101 13.77 -5.49 1.46
CA LEU A 101 12.68 -4.63 1.89
C LEU A 101 12.81 -3.25 1.25
N VAL A 102 14.02 -2.67 1.29
CA VAL A 102 14.30 -1.35 0.69
C VAL A 102 14.00 -1.36 -0.80
N TRP A 103 14.44 -2.40 -1.51
CA TRP A 103 14.14 -2.54 -2.94
C TRP A 103 12.65 -2.67 -3.23
N SER A 104 11.92 -3.49 -2.46
CA SER A 104 10.47 -3.67 -2.65
C SER A 104 9.72 -2.34 -2.51
N VAL A 105 10.17 -1.50 -1.57
CA VAL A 105 9.61 -0.17 -1.35
C VAL A 105 9.92 0.79 -2.50
N LEU A 106 11.19 0.90 -2.90
CA LEU A 106 11.58 1.80 -3.99
C LEU A 106 10.96 1.39 -5.32
N PHE A 107 10.89 0.09 -5.60
CA PHE A 107 10.23 -0.42 -6.79
C PHE A 107 8.73 -0.09 -6.79
N ALA A 108 8.05 -0.21 -5.64
CA ALA A 108 6.64 0.17 -5.52
C ALA A 108 6.41 1.68 -5.72
N TRP A 109 7.38 2.52 -5.39
CA TRP A 109 7.27 3.97 -5.52
C TRP A 109 7.60 4.49 -6.93
N HIS A 110 8.58 3.88 -7.61
CA HIS A 110 9.01 4.30 -8.94
C HIS A 110 8.32 3.56 -10.09
N GLY A 111 7.95 2.29 -9.91
CA GLY A 111 7.44 1.43 -10.98
C GLY A 111 8.49 0.99 -12.03
N ASP A 112 9.64 1.67 -12.10
CA ASP A 112 10.80 1.31 -12.95
C ASP A 112 12.01 0.86 -12.10
N PRO A 113 12.57 -0.34 -12.35
CA PRO A 113 13.80 -0.80 -11.69
C PRO A 113 15.00 0.16 -11.85
N GLN A 114 15.13 0.84 -12.97
CA GLN A 114 16.27 1.74 -13.21
C GLN A 114 16.18 2.98 -12.34
N GLU A 115 14.99 3.58 -12.23
CA GLU A 115 14.77 4.73 -11.34
C GLU A 115 14.90 4.35 -9.87
N ALA A 116 14.36 3.20 -9.46
CA ALA A 116 14.54 2.69 -8.11
C ALA A 116 16.02 2.54 -7.73
N THR A 117 16.85 2.08 -8.68
CA THR A 117 18.31 1.98 -8.52
C THR A 117 18.99 3.36 -8.44
N ARG A 118 18.55 4.33 -9.24
CA ARG A 118 19.06 5.71 -9.18
C ARG A 118 18.74 6.39 -7.85
N SER A 119 17.57 6.17 -7.27
CA SER A 119 17.19 6.79 -5.99
C SER A 119 18.07 6.36 -4.81
N LEU A 120 18.66 5.16 -4.89
CA LEU A 120 19.61 4.65 -3.89
C LEU A 120 20.98 5.33 -3.97
N THR A 121 21.36 5.78 -5.16
CA THR A 121 22.69 6.35 -5.44
C THR A 121 22.68 7.88 -5.45
N SER A 122 21.58 8.50 -5.90
CA SER A 122 21.48 9.94 -6.16
C SER A 122 20.58 10.71 -5.20
N GLY A 123 19.85 10.02 -4.30
CA GLY A 123 19.26 10.60 -3.11
C GLY A 123 17.73 10.55 -3.04
N LEU A 124 17.21 9.58 -2.28
CA LEU A 124 15.79 9.44 -1.95
C LEU A 124 15.15 10.73 -1.38
N VAL A 125 15.90 11.49 -0.57
CA VAL A 125 15.42 12.75 0.03
C VAL A 125 15.09 13.78 -1.05
N ARG A 126 15.90 13.86 -2.12
CA ARG A 126 15.64 14.77 -3.23
C ARG A 126 14.37 14.39 -3.97
N TRP A 127 14.13 13.10 -4.17
CA TRP A 127 12.89 12.63 -4.81
C TRP A 127 11.66 12.93 -3.95
N LEU A 128 11.72 12.66 -2.64
CA LEU A 128 10.63 12.98 -1.72
C LEU A 128 10.32 14.48 -1.65
N ALA A 129 11.34 15.34 -1.79
CA ALA A 129 11.16 16.79 -1.78
C ALA A 129 10.61 17.37 -3.10
N ALA A 130 10.60 16.60 -4.19
CA ALA A 130 10.21 17.07 -5.53
C ALA A 130 8.79 16.63 -5.94
N ARG A 131 8.03 16.05 -5.01
CA ARG A 131 6.70 15.46 -5.23
C ARG A 131 5.60 16.43 -4.83
#